data_AF-A0A522AM89-F1
#
_entry.id   AF-A0A522AM89-F1
#
_cell.length_a   1.000
_cell.length_b   1.000
_cell.length_c   1.000
_cell.angle_alpha   90.00
_cell.angle_beta   90.00
_cell.angle_gamma   90.00
#
_symmetry.space_group_name_H-M   'P 1'
#
loop_
_entity.id
_entity.type
_entity.pdbx_description
1 polymer ?
#
loop_
_entity_poly.entity_id
_entity_poly.type
_entity_poly.pdbx_seq_one_letter_code
_entity_poly.pdbx_strand_id
1 'polypeptide(L)'
;MNLSAGRLFVAINALVGLVVGASLLVVPSTILAILGIEVDPSGSALAQLYGAELVGFNVATWMYRHPPFVRPIVIGHVVNESLTATVLVLGAIGGLGNAFVWLFAVVAATFAIGFGWLAIQPSGASE
;
A
#
# COMPACT_ATOMS: atom_id res chain seq x y z
N MET A 1 8.18 -11.23 15.01
CA MET A 1 9.14 -10.74 13.99
C MET A 1 10.30 -10.06 14.71
N ASN A 2 11.54 -10.52 14.51
CA ASN A 2 12.71 -9.83 15.11
C ASN A 2 12.88 -8.44 14.45
N LEU A 3 13.53 -7.50 15.14
CA LEU A 3 13.68 -6.10 14.69
C LEU A 3 14.24 -5.97 13.25
N SER A 4 15.13 -6.87 12.84
CA SER A 4 15.66 -6.95 11.48
C SER A 4 14.60 -7.27 10.43
N ALA A 5 13.70 -8.20 10.73
CA ALA A 5 12.62 -8.59 9.85
C ALA A 5 11.52 -7.51 9.77
N GLY A 6 11.25 -6.79 10.86
CA GLY A 6 10.32 -5.65 10.84
C GLY A 6 10.82 -4.50 9.97
N ARG A 7 12.12 -4.18 10.08
CA ARG A 7 12.75 -3.19 9.20
C ARG A 7 12.65 -3.60 7.73
N LEU A 8 12.94 -4.87 7.42
CA LEU A 8 12.85 -5.38 6.06
C LEU A 8 11.43 -5.30 5.52
N PHE A 9 10.43 -5.69 6.32
CA PHE A 9 9.02 -5.59 5.97
C PHE A 9 8.61 -4.15 5.62
N VAL A 10 8.94 -3.18 6.48
CA VAL A 10 8.62 -1.76 6.23
C VAL A 10 9.34 -1.23 4.99
N ALA A 11 10.59 -1.66 4.75
CA ALA A 11 11.34 -1.28 3.56
C ALA A 11 10.74 -1.85 2.28
N ILE A 12 10.30 -3.12 2.29
CA ILE A 12 9.63 -3.76 1.15
C ILE A 12 8.32 -3.05 0.85
N ASN A 13 7.49 -2.79 1.87
CA ASN A 13 6.23 -2.07 1.70
C ASN A 13 6.46 -0.70 1.05
N ALA A 14 7.38 0.09 1.62
CA ALA A 14 7.73 1.40 1.08
C ALA A 14 8.18 1.32 -0.39
N LEU A 15 9.03 0.34 -0.74
CA LEU A 15 9.48 0.16 -2.11
C LEU A 15 8.34 -0.23 -3.05
N VAL A 16 7.46 -1.16 -2.65
CA VAL A 16 6.31 -1.57 -3.46
C VAL A 16 5.37 -0.37 -3.69
N GLY A 17 5.02 0.36 -2.64
CA GLY A 17 4.15 1.53 -2.75
C GLY A 17 4.77 2.66 -3.59
N LEU A 18 6.09 2.86 -3.51
CA LEU A 18 6.80 3.82 -4.37
C LEU A 18 6.77 3.39 -5.85
N VAL A 19 7.03 2.12 -6.15
CA VAL A 19 7.02 1.62 -7.53
C VAL A 19 5.62 1.67 -8.12
N VAL A 20 4.61 1.21 -7.39
CA VAL A 20 3.20 1.25 -7.82
C VAL A 20 2.73 2.69 -7.97
N GLY A 21 2.99 3.54 -6.98
CA GLY A 21 2.59 4.95 -7.00
C GLY A 21 3.24 5.73 -8.15
N ALA A 22 4.55 5.56 -8.37
CA ALA A 22 5.25 6.17 -9.49
C ALA A 22 4.73 5.68 -10.84
N SER A 23 4.40 4.39 -10.95
CA SER A 23 3.84 3.82 -12.18
C SER A 23 2.46 4.40 -12.49
N LEU A 24 1.59 4.55 -11.47
CA LEU A 24 0.27 5.18 -11.61
C LEU A 24 0.36 6.67 -11.92
N LEU A 25 1.40 7.37 -11.45
CA LEU A 25 1.64 8.77 -11.78
C LEU A 25 2.01 8.96 -13.25
N VAL A 26 2.94 8.14 -13.75
CA VAL A 26 3.55 8.35 -15.08
C VAL A 26 2.74 7.70 -16.19
N VAL A 27 2.21 6.49 -15.95
CA VAL A 27 1.51 5.68 -16.97
C VAL A 27 0.22 5.03 -16.40
N PRO A 28 -0.73 5.83 -15.86
CA PRO A 28 -1.92 5.32 -15.17
C PRO A 28 -2.72 4.32 -16.02
N SER A 29 -3.05 4.68 -17.26
CA SER A 29 -3.90 3.87 -18.13
C SER A 29 -3.23 2.54 -18.51
N THR A 30 -1.90 2.53 -18.66
CA THR A 30 -1.15 1.29 -18.94
C THR A 30 -1.19 0.35 -17.74
N ILE A 31 -0.99 0.87 -16.52
CA ILE A 31 -1.05 0.05 -15.31
C ILE A 31 -2.45 -0.50 -15.08
N LEU A 32 -3.48 0.32 -15.25
CA LEU A 32 -4.87 -0.12 -15.12
C LEU A 32 -5.28 -1.12 -16.21
N ALA A 33 -4.77 -0.98 -17.44
CA ALA A 33 -4.99 -1.95 -18.51
C ALA A 33 -4.41 -3.34 -18.19
N ILE A 34 -3.27 -3.43 -17.50
CA ILE A 34 -2.72 -4.72 -17.01
C ILE A 34 -3.69 -5.38 -16.04
N LEU A 35 -4.38 -4.58 -15.21
CA LEU A 35 -5.43 -5.05 -14.32
C LEU A 35 -6.74 -5.36 -15.05
N GLY A 36 -6.83 -5.16 -16.36
CA GLY A 36 -8.07 -5.33 -17.15
C GLY A 36 -9.09 -4.22 -16.90
N ILE A 37 -8.64 -3.04 -16.44
CA ILE A 37 -9.49 -1.90 -16.15
C ILE A 37 -9.29 -0.86 -17.26
N GLU A 38 -10.36 -0.61 -18.01
CA GLU A 38 -10.42 0.51 -18.95
C GLU A 38 -10.80 1.79 -18.22
N VAL A 39 -10.10 2.88 -18.52
CA VAL A 39 -10.34 4.19 -17.92
C VAL A 39 -10.42 5.27 -18.98
N ASP A 40 -11.30 6.22 -18.74
CA ASP A 40 -11.34 7.48 -19.46
C ASP A 40 -10.26 8.45 -18.90
N PRO A 41 -10.15 9.68 -19.44
CA PRO A 41 -9.21 10.67 -18.91
C PRO A 41 -9.44 11.00 -17.42
N SER A 42 -10.69 10.99 -16.97
CA SER A 42 -11.05 11.28 -15.57
C SER A 42 -10.55 10.18 -14.62
N GLY A 43 -10.78 8.91 -14.98
CA GLY A 43 -10.26 7.75 -14.24
C GLY A 43 -8.74 7.70 -14.23
N SER A 44 -8.10 8.10 -15.33
CA SER A 44 -6.64 8.22 -15.39
C SER A 44 -6.11 9.30 -14.43
N ALA A 45 -6.78 10.45 -14.35
CA ALA A 45 -6.41 11.50 -13.40
C ALA A 45 -6.60 11.07 -11.94
N LEU A 46 -7.68 10.34 -11.62
CA LEU A 46 -7.89 9.77 -10.28
C LEU A 46 -6.80 8.75 -9.92
N ALA A 47 -6.39 7.91 -10.88
CA ALA A 47 -5.30 6.97 -10.69
C ALA A 47 -3.96 7.67 -10.41
N GLN A 48 -3.69 8.79 -11.09
CA GLN A 48 -2.51 9.62 -10.82
C GLN A 48 -2.56 10.26 -9.43
N LEU A 49 -3.73 10.77 -9.01
CA LEU A 49 -3.90 11.32 -7.67
C LEU A 49 -3.65 10.25 -6.59
N TYR A 50 -4.16 9.04 -6.79
CA TYR A 50 -3.84 7.91 -5.92
C TYR A 50 -2.35 7.55 -5.96
N GLY A 51 -1.73 7.58 -7.14
CA GLY A 51 -0.28 7.40 -7.27
C GLY A 51 0.54 8.45 -6.50
N ALA A 52 0.10 9.72 -6.52
CA ALA A 52 0.73 10.80 -5.77
C ALA A 52 0.67 10.56 -4.26
N GLU A 53 -0.50 10.13 -3.78
CA GLU A 53 -0.74 9.78 -2.38
C GLU A 53 0.17 8.61 -1.95
N LEU A 54 0.20 7.52 -2.72
CA LEU A 54 1.07 6.38 -2.47
C LEU A 54 2.54 6.78 -2.41
N VAL A 55 3.01 7.64 -3.32
CA VAL A 55 4.39 8.11 -3.29
C VAL A 55 4.67 8.90 -2.02
N GLY A 56 3.84 9.89 -1.69
CA GLY A 56 4.02 10.70 -0.47
C GLY A 56 4.03 9.85 0.81
N PHE A 57 3.07 8.94 0.93
CA PHE A 57 2.92 8.07 2.09
C PHE A 57 4.11 7.11 2.23
N ASN A 58 4.58 6.55 1.11
CA ASN A 58 5.68 5.59 1.13
C ASN A 58 7.08 6.25 1.22
N VAL A 59 7.24 7.51 0.80
CA VAL A 59 8.44 8.31 1.13
C VAL A 59 8.55 8.49 2.65
N ALA A 60 7.46 8.90 3.32
CA ALA A 60 7.45 9.02 4.78
C ALA A 60 7.79 7.68 5.44
N THR A 61 7.18 6.60 4.97
CA THR A 61 7.43 5.24 5.46
C THR A 61 8.88 4.82 5.31
N TRP A 62 9.50 5.13 4.17
CA TRP A 62 10.93 4.88 3.95
C TRP A 62 11.79 5.64 4.96
N MET A 63 11.50 6.92 5.22
CA MET A 63 12.25 7.73 6.18
C MET A 63 12.21 7.15 7.60
N TYR A 64 11.09 6.55 8.00
CA TYR A 64 10.88 5.98 9.34
C TYR A 64 10.96 4.45 9.40
N ARG A 65 11.63 3.80 8.43
CA ARG A 65 11.72 2.33 8.33
C ARG A 65 12.56 1.65 9.42
N HIS A 66 13.24 2.41 10.26
CA HIS A 66 14.11 1.90 11.31
C HIS A 66 13.38 1.91 12.66
N PRO A 67 13.57 0.89 13.52
CA PRO A 67 13.00 0.89 14.86
C PRO A 67 13.61 1.98 15.75
N PRO A 68 12.87 2.52 16.74
CA PRO A 68 11.48 2.21 17.03
C PRO A 68 10.54 2.72 15.92
N PHE A 69 9.58 1.88 15.51
CA PHE A 69 8.65 2.26 14.45
C PHE A 69 7.69 3.35 14.95
N VAL A 70 7.45 4.35 14.12
CA VAL A 70 6.60 5.50 14.46
C VAL A 70 5.13 5.06 14.43
N ARG A 71 4.52 4.94 15.61
CA ARG A 71 3.17 4.37 15.79
C ARG A 71 2.10 5.02 14.90
N PRO A 72 2.03 6.36 14.74
CA PRO A 72 1.09 6.98 13.79
C PRO A 72 1.25 6.50 12.34
N ILE A 73 2.48 6.31 11.87
CA ILE A 73 2.76 5.82 10.50
C ILE A 73 2.31 4.36 10.37
N VAL A 74 2.61 3.53 11.37
CA VAL A 74 2.18 2.13 11.42
C VAL A 74 0.65 2.02 11.38
N ILE A 75 -0.06 2.79 12.21
CA ILE A 75 -1.53 2.80 12.23
C ILE A 75 -2.09 3.31 10.90
N GLY A 76 -1.50 4.36 10.33
CA GLY A 76 -1.88 4.88 9.03
C GLY A 76 -1.83 3.81 7.94
N HIS A 77 -0.77 2.98 7.92
CA HIS A 77 -0.69 1.83 7.02
C HIS A 77 -1.73 0.76 7.30
N VAL A 78 -2.01 0.43 8.56
CA VAL A 78 -3.09 -0.54 8.87
C VAL A 78 -4.40 -0.09 8.25
N VAL A 79 -4.74 1.19 8.39
CA VAL A 79 -5.98 1.75 7.83
C VAL A 79 -5.94 1.75 6.29
N ASN A 80 -4.87 2.30 5.70
CA ASN A 80 -4.73 2.41 4.25
C ASN A 80 -4.82 1.04 3.56
N GLU A 81 -4.03 0.07 4.03
CA GLU A 81 -3.95 -1.26 3.42
C GLU A 81 -5.24 -2.06 3.63
N SER A 82 -5.92 -1.90 4.77
CA SER A 82 -7.21 -2.55 5.02
C SER A 82 -8.31 -2.00 4.11
N LEU A 83 -8.37 -0.68 3.93
CA LEU A 83 -9.33 -0.04 3.02
C LEU A 83 -9.03 -0.41 1.57
N THR A 84 -7.76 -0.38 1.18
CA THR A 84 -7.31 -0.77 -0.16
C THR A 84 -7.68 -2.23 -0.47
N ALA A 85 -7.39 -3.16 0.45
CA ALA A 85 -7.78 -4.55 0.30
C ALA A 85 -9.31 -4.70 0.17
N THR A 86 -10.08 -3.98 0.98
CA THR A 86 -11.54 -4.02 0.95
C THR A 86 -12.08 -3.52 -0.39
N VAL A 87 -11.61 -2.38 -0.88
CA VAL A 87 -12.04 -1.81 -2.18
C VAL A 87 -11.68 -2.74 -3.33
N LEU A 88 -10.47 -3.33 -3.32
CA LEU A 88 -10.05 -4.27 -4.36
C LEU A 88 -10.88 -5.56 -4.36
N VAL A 89 -11.20 -6.11 -3.19
CA VAL A 89 -12.06 -7.30 -3.07
C VAL A 89 -13.47 -7.00 -3.55
N LEU A 90 -14.08 -5.88 -3.12
CA LEU A 90 -15.41 -5.49 -3.56
C LEU A 90 -15.46 -5.24 -5.06
N GLY A 91 -14.44 -4.57 -5.61
CA GLY A 91 -14.27 -4.38 -7.04
C GLY A 91 -14.18 -5.70 -7.79
N ALA A 92 -13.29 -6.60 -7.37
CA ALA A 92 -13.08 -7.89 -8.04
C ALA A 92 -14.34 -8.77 -8.02
N ILE A 93 -15.07 -8.82 -6.89
CA ILE A 93 -16.36 -9.53 -6.79
C ILE A 93 -17.41 -8.87 -7.72
N GLY A 94 -17.37 -7.55 -7.87
CA GLY A 94 -18.20 -6.79 -8.80
C GLY A 94 -17.80 -6.93 -10.27
N GLY A 95 -16.78 -7.72 -10.60
CA GLY A 95 -16.30 -7.91 -11.97
C GLY A 95 -15.30 -6.85 -12.46
N LEU A 96 -14.75 -6.03 -11.55
CA LEU A 96 -13.70 -5.06 -11.90
C LEU A 96 -12.39 -5.79 -12.22
N GLY A 97 -11.90 -5.59 -13.43
CA GLY A 97 -10.59 -6.06 -13.85
C GLY A 97 -10.47 -7.59 -13.99
N ASN A 98 -9.24 -8.08 -13.91
CA ASN A 98 -8.87 -9.48 -14.11
C ASN A 98 -8.23 -10.10 -12.85
N ALA A 99 -7.63 -11.28 -12.98
CA ALA A 99 -6.99 -12.00 -11.89
C ALA A 99 -5.90 -11.18 -11.15
N PHE A 100 -5.28 -10.18 -11.78
CA PHE A 100 -4.30 -9.32 -11.11
C PHE A 100 -4.91 -8.43 -10.03
N VAL A 101 -6.20 -8.08 -10.10
CA VAL A 101 -6.86 -7.32 -9.02
C VAL A 101 -6.84 -8.13 -7.71
N TRP A 102 -7.04 -9.45 -7.78
CA TRP A 102 -6.93 -10.34 -6.63
C TRP A 102 -5.51 -10.41 -6.06
N LEU A 103 -4.49 -10.38 -6.91
CA LEU A 103 -3.10 -10.31 -6.45
C LEU A 103 -2.86 -9.04 -5.63
N PHE A 104 -3.32 -7.88 -6.12
CA PHE A 104 -3.19 -6.62 -5.37
C PHE A 104 -3.98 -6.66 -4.06
N ALA A 105 -5.17 -7.27 -4.04
CA ALA A 105 -5.96 -7.45 -2.82
C ALA A 105 -5.21 -8.29 -1.77
N VAL A 106 -4.56 -9.39 -2.19
CA VAL A 106 -3.76 -10.25 -1.31
C VAL A 106 -2.52 -9.51 -0.78
N VAL A 107 -1.85 -8.72 -1.63
CA VAL A 107 -0.70 -7.90 -1.23
C VAL A 107 -1.11 -6.86 -0.19
N ALA A 108 -2.18 -6.10 -0.43
CA ALA A 108 -2.70 -5.12 0.51
C ALA A 108 -3.11 -5.78 1.84
N ALA A 109 -3.83 -6.91 1.79
CA ALA A 109 -4.19 -7.66 3.00
C ALA A 109 -2.96 -8.14 3.79
N THR A 110 -1.91 -8.59 3.07
CA THR A 110 -0.65 -9.02 3.69
C THR A 110 0.04 -7.85 4.41
N PHE A 111 0.08 -6.67 3.79
CA PHE A 111 0.65 -5.49 4.42
C PHE A 111 -0.20 -5.00 5.60
N ALA A 112 -1.53 -4.99 5.48
CA ALA A 112 -2.45 -4.66 6.58
C ALA A 112 -2.20 -5.56 7.80
N ILE A 113 -2.08 -6.87 7.61
CA ILE A 113 -1.79 -7.83 8.68
C ILE A 113 -0.40 -7.57 9.29
N GLY A 114 0.62 -7.36 8.45
CA GLY A 114 1.99 -7.11 8.91
C GLY A 114 2.12 -5.82 9.72
N PHE A 115 1.50 -4.73 9.28
CA PHE A 115 1.45 -3.49 10.06
C PHE A 115 0.56 -3.61 11.30
N GLY A 116 -0.52 -4.40 11.24
CA GLY A 116 -1.36 -4.69 12.41
C GLY A 116 -0.57 -5.40 13.50
N TRP A 117 0.28 -6.36 13.13
CA TRP A 117 1.20 -7.02 14.03
C TRP A 117 2.24 -6.05 14.61
N LEU A 118 2.75 -5.10 13.82
CA LEU A 118 3.67 -4.06 14.31
C LEU A 118 2.99 -3.06 15.26
N ALA A 119 1.71 -2.74 15.03
CA ALA A 119 0.95 -1.78 15.84
C ALA A 119 0.72 -2.24 17.29
N ILE A 120 0.68 -3.56 17.51
CA ILE A 120 0.50 -4.18 18.83
C ILE A 120 1.83 -4.49 19.54
N GLN A 121 2.97 -4.32 18.87
CA GLN A 121 4.26 -4.48 19.55
C GLN A 121 4.48 -3.31 20.52
N PRO A 122 5.04 -3.57 21.71
CA PRO A 122 5.44 -2.52 22.62
C PRO A 122 6.38 -1.55 21.90
N SER A 123 5.96 -0.29 21.75
CA SER A 123 6.90 0.78 21.45
C SER A 123 7.85 0.83 22.63
N GLY A 124 9.12 0.50 22.43
CA GLY A 124 10.15 0.47 23.50
C GLY A 124 10.44 1.83 24.16
N ALA A 125 9.50 2.76 24.15
CA ALA A 125 9.49 3.92 25.03
C ALA A 125 9.04 3.45 26.42
N SER A 126 10.01 2.96 27.21
CA SER A 126 10.01 3.33 28.61
C SER A 126 10.11 4.85 28.66
N GLU A 127 9.02 5.52 29.06
CA GLU A 127 9.09 6.86 29.64
C GLU A 127 9.94 6.85 30.91
#